data_AF-A0A6A2G3X3-F1
#
_entry.id   AF-A0A6A2G3X3-F1
#
_cell.length_a   1.000
_cell.length_b   1.000
_cell.length_c   1.000
_cell.angle_alpha   90.00
_cell.angle_beta   90.00
_cell.angle_gamma   90.00
#
_symmetry.space_group_name_H-M   'P 1'
#
loop_
_entity.id
_entity.type
_entity.pdbx_description
1 polymer ?
#
loop_
_entity_poly.entity_id
_entity_poly.type
_entity_poly.pdbx_seq_one_letter_code
_entity_poly.pdbx_strand_id
1 'polypeptide(L)'
;MRNRPFVKLAVCLISMAALILQSCSESGIDRDKLCGSWTSVEGKPDVLVYKEGEAYKVTVFARSGRMRVLKPKTYLLVEENGNLFINTGYRIDVSYNEATDVLTFSPNGDYVRKEERP
;
A
#
# COMPACT_ATOMS: atom_id res chain seq x y z
N MET A 1 26.99 -36.56 -36.56
CA MET A 1 25.99 -35.59 -37.04
C MET A 1 25.80 -34.54 -35.95
N ARG A 2 25.93 -33.25 -36.30
CA ARG A 2 26.27 -32.17 -35.35
C ARG A 2 25.02 -31.37 -34.97
N ASN A 3 24.47 -31.63 -33.78
CA ASN A 3 23.19 -31.07 -33.24
C ASN A 3 23.23 -29.57 -32.91
N ARG A 4 24.13 -28.80 -33.53
CA ARG A 4 24.29 -27.35 -33.36
C ARG A 4 22.99 -26.53 -33.53
N PRO A 5 22.07 -26.83 -34.46
CA PRO A 5 20.85 -26.03 -34.59
C PRO A 5 19.89 -26.24 -33.39
N PHE A 6 19.80 -27.48 -32.88
CA PHE A 6 18.96 -27.80 -31.72
C PHE A 6 19.42 -27.09 -30.44
N VAL A 7 20.73 -27.05 -30.21
CA VAL A 7 21.30 -26.36 -29.04
C VAL A 7 21.03 -24.85 -29.09
N LYS A 8 21.14 -24.22 -30.27
CA LYS A 8 20.83 -22.79 -30.44
C LYS A 8 19.35 -22.48 -30.17
N LEU A 9 18.45 -23.34 -30.65
CA LEU A 9 17.02 -23.19 -30.42
C LEU A 9 16.67 -23.33 -28.94
N ALA A 10 17.24 -24.34 -28.26
CA ALA A 10 17.03 -24.56 -26.84
C ALA A 10 17.50 -23.36 -25.99
N VAL A 11 18.69 -22.82 -26.28
CA VAL A 11 19.20 -21.63 -25.59
C VAL A 11 18.29 -20.42 -25.82
N CYS A 12 17.81 -20.21 -27.05
CA CYS A 12 16.92 -19.10 -27.37
C CYS A 12 15.56 -19.21 -26.64
N LEU A 13 15.02 -20.43 -26.54
CA LEU A 13 13.77 -20.70 -25.81
C LEU A 13 13.95 -20.49 -24.29
N ILE A 14 15.07 -20.91 -23.72
CA ILE A 14 15.37 -20.70 -22.30
C ILE A 14 15.54 -19.20 -21.99
N SER A 15 16.23 -18.46 -22.86
CA SER A 15 16.39 -16.99 -22.71
C SER A 15 15.05 -16.25 -22.81
N MET A 16 14.16 -16.64 -23.73
CA MET A 16 12.82 -16.07 -23.81
C MET A 16 11.98 -16.42 -22.58
N ALA A 17 12.05 -17.66 -22.08
CA ALA A 17 11.34 -18.05 -20.86
C ALA A 17 11.83 -17.28 -19.64
N ALA A 18 13.14 -17.04 -19.51
CA ALA A 18 13.72 -16.24 -18.44
C ALA A 18 13.25 -14.77 -18.47
N LEU A 19 13.09 -14.18 -19.66
CA LEU A 19 12.55 -12.83 -19.83
C LEU A 19 11.06 -12.74 -19.47
N ILE A 20 10.27 -13.77 -19.80
CA ILE A 20 8.84 -13.84 -19.43
C ILE A 20 8.67 -14.01 -17.92
N LEU A 21 9.54 -14.79 -17.27
CA LEU A 21 9.53 -14.96 -15.80
C LEU A 21 9.86 -13.67 -15.04
N GLN A 22 10.58 -12.73 -15.66
CA GLN A 22 10.87 -11.41 -15.08
C GLN A 22 9.72 -10.40 -15.25
N SER A 23 8.72 -10.69 -16.09
CA SER A 23 7.58 -9.79 -16.31
C SER A 23 6.38 -10.09 -15.40
N CYS A 24 6.58 -10.73 -14.25
CA CYS A 24 5.61 -10.68 -13.18
C CYS A 24 5.45 -9.21 -12.77
N SER A 25 4.50 -8.51 -13.39
CA SER A 25 4.02 -7.23 -12.91
C SER A 25 3.67 -7.44 -11.44
N GLU A 26 4.41 -6.79 -10.53
CA GLU A 26 3.98 -6.67 -9.15
C GLU A 26 2.53 -6.20 -9.19
N SER A 27 1.61 -7.09 -8.85
CA SER A 27 0.21 -6.77 -8.65
C SER A 27 0.12 -6.00 -7.33
N GLY A 28 0.74 -4.82 -7.30
CA GLY A 28 0.61 -3.86 -6.23
C GLY A 28 -0.83 -3.36 -6.20
N ILE A 29 -1.32 -3.06 -5.00
CA ILE A 29 -2.59 -2.37 -4.84
C ILE A 29 -2.47 -1.03 -5.59
N ASP A 30 -3.47 -0.69 -6.39
CA ASP A 30 -3.57 0.66 -6.94
C ASP A 30 -3.71 1.66 -5.78
N ARG A 31 -2.58 2.26 -5.39
CA ARG A 31 -2.47 3.11 -4.19
C ARG A 31 -3.32 4.37 -4.32
N ASP A 32 -3.67 4.79 -5.53
CA ASP A 32 -4.58 5.92 -5.73
C ASP A 32 -5.97 5.61 -5.13
N LYS A 33 -6.39 4.33 -5.08
CA LYS A 33 -7.61 3.92 -4.37
C LYS A 33 -7.53 4.18 -2.87
N LEU A 34 -6.34 4.24 -2.28
CA LEU A 34 -6.17 4.48 -0.84
C LEU A 34 -6.36 5.95 -0.49
N CYS A 35 -6.19 6.87 -1.44
CA CYS A 35 -6.31 8.30 -1.20
C CYS A 35 -7.71 8.67 -0.70
N GLY A 36 -7.78 9.58 0.27
CA GLY A 36 -9.01 10.04 0.90
C GLY A 36 -8.96 10.02 2.43
N SER A 37 -10.04 10.49 3.03
CA SER A 37 -10.21 10.50 4.48
C SER A 37 -10.83 9.19 4.97
N TRP A 38 -10.28 8.68 6.06
CA TRP A 38 -10.67 7.42 6.67
C TRP A 38 -10.95 7.60 8.17
N THR A 39 -12.04 7.02 8.65
CA THR A 39 -12.48 7.06 10.04
C THR A 39 -12.30 5.69 10.68
N SER A 40 -11.69 5.66 11.88
CA SER A 40 -11.49 4.41 12.62
C SER A 40 -12.81 3.82 13.09
N VAL A 41 -12.97 2.51 12.91
CA VAL A 41 -14.09 1.73 13.44
C VAL A 41 -14.03 1.62 14.97
N GLU A 42 -12.83 1.56 15.55
CA GLU A 42 -12.60 1.42 17.00
C GLU A 42 -12.41 2.75 17.74
N GLY A 43 -12.71 3.87 17.10
CA GLY A 43 -12.61 5.20 17.74
C GLY A 43 -11.18 5.75 17.87
N LYS A 44 -10.19 5.14 17.21
CA LYS A 44 -8.84 5.71 17.03
C LYS A 44 -8.92 7.03 16.24
N PRO A 45 -7.85 7.84 16.21
CA PRO A 45 -7.87 9.06 15.42
C PRO A 45 -8.01 8.79 13.93
N ASP A 46 -8.79 9.63 13.23
CA ASP A 46 -8.98 9.56 11.79
C ASP A 46 -7.65 9.72 11.04
N VAL A 47 -7.59 9.22 9.80
CA VAL A 47 -6.41 9.34 8.94
C VAL A 47 -6.78 9.92 7.57
N LEU A 48 -5.84 10.64 6.96
CA LEU A 48 -5.91 11.08 5.57
C LEU A 48 -4.76 10.43 4.81
N VAL A 49 -5.08 9.73 3.73
CA VAL A 49 -4.09 9.23 2.78
C VAL A 49 -4.10 10.14 1.55
N TYR A 50 -2.94 10.58 1.10
CA TYR A 50 -2.83 11.46 -0.06
C TYR A 50 -1.53 11.24 -0.82
N LYS A 51 -1.55 11.58 -2.10
CA LYS A 51 -0.38 11.56 -2.98
C LYS A 51 0.26 12.94 -3.03
N GLU A 52 1.58 12.99 -2.91
CA GLU A 52 2.40 14.19 -3.07
C GLU A 52 3.58 13.86 -4.00
N GLY A 53 3.48 14.30 -5.25
CA GLY A 53 4.37 13.84 -6.31
C GLY A 53 4.19 12.33 -6.54
N GLU A 54 5.28 11.57 -6.46
CA GLU A 54 5.28 10.11 -6.58
C GLU A 54 5.12 9.38 -5.23
N ALA A 55 5.12 10.12 -4.12
CA ALA A 55 5.04 9.58 -2.77
C ALA A 55 3.60 9.57 -2.25
N TYR A 56 3.25 8.53 -1.50
CA TYR A 56 1.99 8.46 -0.78
C TYR A 56 2.25 8.71 0.70
N LYS A 57 1.39 9.49 1.34
CA LYS A 57 1.54 9.91 2.72
C LYS A 57 0.27 9.63 3.50
N VAL A 58 0.45 9.31 4.78
CA VAL A 58 -0.64 9.10 5.75
C VAL A 58 -0.51 10.13 6.85
N THR A 59 -1.49 11.02 6.96
CA THR A 59 -1.62 11.93 8.10
C THR A 59 -2.58 11.35 9.12
N VAL A 60 -2.09 11.10 10.33
CA VAL A 60 -2.91 10.73 11.48
C VAL A 60 -3.33 11.99 12.21
N PHE A 61 -4.64 12.24 12.27
CA PHE A 61 -5.18 13.38 12.98
C PHE A 61 -5.19 13.12 14.49
N ALA A 62 -5.45 14.16 15.25
CA ALA A 62 -5.66 14.07 16.68
C ALA A 62 -7.14 13.98 17.01
N ARG A 63 -7.55 13.08 17.91
CA ARG A 63 -8.80 13.23 18.67
C ARG A 63 -8.46 13.75 20.06
N SER A 64 -8.92 14.96 20.40
CA SER A 64 -8.77 15.54 21.73
C SER A 64 -10.04 15.30 22.54
N GLY A 65 -9.95 14.51 23.61
CA GLY A 65 -11.07 14.30 24.53
C GLY A 65 -11.22 15.38 25.62
N ARG A 66 -10.18 16.18 25.88
CA ARG A 66 -10.15 17.29 26.85
C ARG A 66 -8.75 17.93 26.76
N MET A 67 -8.64 19.17 26.29
CA MET A 67 -7.51 20.08 26.50
C MET A 67 -6.08 19.75 25.98
N ARG A 68 -5.80 18.67 25.24
CA ARG A 68 -4.53 18.55 24.50
C ARG A 68 -4.75 18.66 23.01
N VAL A 69 -4.32 19.77 22.42
CA VAL A 69 -4.14 19.91 20.97
C VAL A 69 -2.98 18.99 20.58
N LEU A 70 -3.30 17.79 20.11
CA LEU A 70 -2.31 16.94 19.47
C LEU A 70 -2.18 17.43 18.02
N LYS A 71 -0.95 17.70 17.58
CA LYS A 71 -0.67 18.08 16.20
C LYS A 71 -0.81 16.84 15.31
N PRO A 72 -1.40 16.96 14.10
CA PRO A 72 -1.37 15.88 13.13
C PRO A 72 0.07 15.42 12.85
N LYS A 73 0.25 14.13 12.61
CA LYS A 73 1.55 13.56 12.22
C LYS A 73 1.43 12.91 10.86
N THR A 74 2.41 13.15 9.99
CA THR A 74 2.44 12.61 8.62
C THR A 74 3.58 11.61 8.48
N TYR A 75 3.26 10.48 7.85
CA TYR A 75 4.17 9.37 7.61
C TYR A 75 4.20 9.02 6.12
N LEU A 76 5.29 8.46 5.64
CA LEU A 76 5.39 7.92 4.29
C LEU A 76 4.72 6.54 4.23
N LEU A 77 3.82 6.34 3.26
CA LEU A 77 3.29 5.03 2.90
C LEU A 77 4.27 4.36 1.94
N VAL A 78 4.94 3.32 2.43
CA VAL A 78 5.97 2.58 1.71
C VAL A 78 5.37 1.29 1.19
N GLU A 79 5.73 0.92 -0.03
CA GLU A 79 5.44 -0.38 -0.62
C GLU A 79 6.75 -1.14 -0.82
N GLU A 80 6.87 -2.33 -0.26
CA GLU A 80 8.05 -3.18 -0.39
C GLU A 80 7.63 -4.65 -0.53
N ASN A 81 8.00 -5.28 -1.65
CA ASN A 81 7.62 -6.66 -1.99
C ASN A 81 6.09 -6.88 -1.90
N GLY A 82 5.31 -5.93 -2.42
CA GLY A 82 3.83 -5.95 -2.36
C GLY A 82 3.21 -5.68 -0.99
N ASN A 83 4.00 -5.35 0.04
CA ASN A 83 3.49 -5.02 1.37
C ASN A 83 3.50 -3.51 1.59
N LEU A 84 2.36 -2.96 2.00
CA LEU A 84 2.25 -1.55 2.38
C LEU A 84 2.48 -1.38 3.88
N PHE A 85 3.22 -0.35 4.28
CA PHE A 85 3.41 -0.01 5.69
C PHE A 85 3.76 1.47 5.89
N ILE A 86 3.58 1.95 7.12
CA ILE A 86 4.12 3.23 7.59
C ILE A 86 5.08 3.00 8.76
N ASN A 87 6.08 3.87 8.91
CA ASN A 87 7.00 3.85 10.05
C ASN A 87 6.70 5.01 11.00
N THR A 88 6.21 4.71 12.20
CA THR A 88 5.87 5.70 13.23
C THR A 88 6.89 5.73 14.38
N GLY A 89 8.05 5.12 14.20
CA GLY A 89 8.97 4.67 15.26
C GLY A 89 8.95 3.14 15.44
N TYR A 90 7.97 2.48 14.83
CA TYR A 90 7.85 1.05 14.62
C TYR A 90 7.01 0.82 13.34
N ARG A 91 7.05 -0.39 12.79
CA ARG A 91 6.32 -0.74 11.56
C ARG A 91 4.84 -0.95 11.85
N ILE A 92 3.99 -0.29 11.07
CA ILE A 92 2.54 -0.50 11.02
C ILE A 92 2.21 -0.99 9.62
N ASP A 93 1.78 -2.24 9.50
CA ASP A 93 1.34 -2.79 8.21
C ASP A 93 0.00 -2.20 7.80
N VAL A 94 -0.17 -1.97 6.51
CA VAL A 94 -1.37 -1.41 5.89
C VAL A 94 -1.90 -2.41 4.86
N SER A 95 -3.17 -2.72 4.94
CA SER A 95 -3.86 -3.54 3.94
C SER A 95 -5.17 -2.91 3.53
N TYR A 96 -5.60 -3.16 2.29
CA TYR A 96 -6.83 -2.63 1.74
C TYR A 96 -7.67 -3.75 1.14
N ASN A 97 -8.92 -3.86 1.60
CA ASN A 97 -9.91 -4.75 1.03
C ASN A 97 -10.82 -3.96 0.08
N GLU A 98 -10.62 -4.16 -1.23
CA GLU A 98 -11.39 -3.48 -2.26
C GLU A 98 -12.88 -3.87 -2.29
N ALA A 99 -13.23 -5.10 -1.89
CA ALA A 99 -14.61 -5.56 -1.92
C ALA A 99 -15.49 -4.89 -0.85
N THR A 100 -14.88 -4.48 0.27
CA THR A 100 -15.58 -3.86 1.40
C THR A 100 -15.20 -2.40 1.63
N ASP A 101 -14.28 -1.85 0.83
CA ASP A 101 -13.68 -0.52 1.00
C ASP A 101 -13.20 -0.28 2.45
N VAL A 102 -12.39 -1.22 2.96
CA VAL A 102 -11.82 -1.19 4.32
C VAL A 102 -10.32 -1.08 4.25
N LEU A 103 -9.76 -0.09 4.95
CA LEU A 103 -8.33 0.11 5.15
C LEU A 103 -7.95 -0.33 6.56
N THR A 104 -7.05 -1.30 6.69
CA THR A 104 -6.61 -1.80 8.00
C THR A 104 -5.19 -1.33 8.28
N PHE A 105 -4.96 -0.77 9.47
CA PHE A 105 -3.62 -0.49 9.99
C PHE A 105 -3.35 -1.47 11.12
N SER A 106 -2.44 -2.43 10.98
CA SER A 106 -2.13 -3.39 12.05
C SER A 106 -1.07 -2.81 13.01
N PRO A 107 -1.31 -2.75 14.34
CA PRO A 107 -2.42 -3.34 15.10
C PRO A 107 -3.54 -2.34 15.47
N ASN A 108 -3.62 -1.19 14.81
CA ASN A 108 -4.56 -0.10 15.09
C ASN A 108 -6.00 -0.32 14.58
N GLY A 109 -6.27 -1.43 13.90
CA GLY A 109 -7.60 -1.85 13.48
C GLY A 109 -8.06 -1.26 12.14
N ASP A 110 -9.36 -1.41 11.90
CA ASP A 110 -10.01 -1.09 10.62
C ASP A 110 -10.49 0.36 10.54
N TYR A 111 -10.48 0.87 9.32
CA TYR A 111 -10.93 2.21 8.95
C TYR A 111 -11.83 2.13 7.72
N VAL A 112 -12.87 2.95 7.71
CA VAL A 112 -13.83 3.11 6.61
C VAL A 112 -13.78 4.54 6.07
N ARG A 113 -14.30 4.79 4.88
CA ARG A 113 -14.36 6.16 4.33
C ARG A 113 -15.08 7.10 5.28
N LYS A 114 -14.54 8.30 5.41
CA LYS A 114 -15.22 9.38 6.13
C LYS A 114 -16.40 9.86 5.27
N GLU A 115 -17.61 9.64 5.74
CA GLU A 115 -18.81 10.18 5.10
C GLU A 115 -18.73 11.72 5.07
N GLU A 116 -18.88 12.31 3.89
CA GLU A 116 -19.18 13.74 3.78
C GLU A 116 -20.62 13.93 4.22
N ARG A 117 -20.84 14.65 5.34
CA ARG A 117 -22.20 15.02 5.71
C ARG A 117 -22.72 16.05 4.68
N PRO A 118 -23.95 15.88 4.17
CA PRO A 118 -24.58 16.85 3.29
C PRO A 118 -24.74 18.24 3.94
#